data_AF-A0A5P8E7U0-F1
#
_entry.id   AF-A0A5P8E7U0-F1
#
_cell.length_a   1.000
_cell.length_b   1.000
_cell.length_c   1.000
_cell.angle_alpha   90.00
_cell.angle_beta   90.00
_cell.angle_gamma   90.00
#
_symmetry.space_group_name_H-M   'P 1'
#
loop_
_entity.id
_entity.type
_entity.pdbx_description
1 polymer ?
#
loop_
_entity_poly.entity_id
_entity_poly.type
_entity_poly.pdbx_seq_one_letter_code
_entity_poly.pdbx_strand_id
1 'polypeptide(L)' 'MFGDDHNPPDFHVRYGDYRCTVTINKGVVKGELPRKALKKVFEWMDEHHDELMANWTRLQNGEEALPIDPLR' A
#
# COMPACT_ATOMS: atom_id res chain seq x y z
N MET A 1 17.56 18.92 -6.05
CA MET A 1 17.07 18.15 -4.89
C MET A 1 15.85 17.36 -5.35
N PHE A 2 15.78 16.04 -5.35
CA PHE A 2 16.74 14.95 -5.32
C PHE A 2 16.16 13.90 -6.27
N GLY A 3 16.99 13.39 -7.17
CA GLY A 3 16.64 12.24 -7.98
C GLY A 3 16.78 10.98 -7.14
N ASP A 4 15.74 10.16 -7.17
CA ASP A 4 15.87 8.71 -7.32
C ASP A 4 16.36 7.84 -6.15
N ASP A 5 16.04 8.15 -4.89
CA ASP A 5 16.27 7.16 -3.82
C ASP A 5 15.09 7.01 -2.86
N HIS A 6 14.28 6.01 -3.22
CA HIS A 6 13.26 5.34 -2.41
C HIS A 6 11.99 6.17 -2.21
N ASN A 7 10.99 5.95 -3.07
CA ASN A 7 9.61 6.18 -2.66
C ASN A 7 9.40 5.45 -1.31
N PRO A 8 8.70 6.06 -0.34
CA PRO A 8 8.37 5.35 0.88
C PRO A 8 7.61 4.08 0.50
N PRO A 9 7.80 2.96 1.21
CA PRO A 9 7.02 1.76 0.98
C PRO A 9 5.54 2.10 0.97
N ASP A 10 4.89 1.89 -0.17
CA ASP A 10 3.49 2.22 -0.38
C ASP A 10 2.77 1.18 -1.26
N PHE A 11 1.45 1.22 -1.20
CA PHE A 11 0.58 0.41 -2.05
C PHE A 11 -0.58 1.24 -2.58
N HIS A 12 -1.12 0.82 -3.72
CA HIS A 12 -2.21 1.49 -4.39
C HIS A 12 -3.55 0.85 -4.05
N VAL A 13 -4.56 1.69 -3.81
CA VAL A 13 -5.93 1.27 -3.54
C VAL A 13 -6.87 1.83 -4.60
N ARG A 14 -7.78 0.99 -5.07
CA ARG A 14 -8.85 1.36 -6.00
C ARG A 14 -10.20 0.91 -5.45
N TYR A 15 -11.18 1.81 -5.42
CA TYR A 15 -12.54 1.53 -4.97
C TYR A 15 -13.55 2.26 -5.87
N GLY A 16 -14.14 1.56 -6.84
CA GLY A 16 -14.92 2.22 -7.90
C GLY A 16 -14.05 3.25 -8.64
N ASP A 17 -14.51 4.51 -8.67
CA ASP A 17 -13.77 5.63 -9.28
C ASP A 17 -12.71 6.24 -8.33
N TYR A 18 -12.72 5.87 -7.05
CA TYR A 18 -11.78 6.36 -6.05
C TYR A 18 -10.42 5.67 -6.17
N ARG A 19 -9.36 6.47 -5.96
CA ARG A 19 -7.98 5.99 -5.98
C ARG A 19 -7.17 6.71 -4.90
N CYS A 20 -6.35 5.95 -4.18
CA CYS A 20 -5.31 6.52 -3.36
C CYS A 20 -4.06 5.63 -3.34
N THR A 21 -3.00 6.18 -2.78
CA THR A 21 -1.79 5.47 -2.36
C THR A 21 -1.67 5.60 -0.84
N VAL A 22 -1.27 4.52 -0.17
CA VAL A 22 -1.09 4.47 1.29
C VAL A 22 0.34 4.04 1.60
N THR A 23 1.05 4.81 2.43
CA THR A 23 2.37 4.37 2.90
C THR A 23 2.23 3.27 3.96
N ILE A 24 2.97 2.18 3.80
CA ILE A 24 2.89 0.99 4.65
C ILE A 24 3.26 1.34 6.10
N ASN A 25 4.36 2.08 6.29
CA ASN A 25 4.89 2.38 7.63
C ASN A 25 4.11 3.44 8.42
N LYS A 26 3.41 4.35 7.75
CA LYS A 26 2.82 5.54 8.39
C LYS A 26 1.34 5.73 8.10
N GLY A 27 0.75 4.90 7.23
CA GLY A 27 -0.65 5.04 6.80
C GLY A 27 -0.94 6.38 6.12
N VAL A 28 0.06 7.07 5.57
CA VAL A 28 -0.15 8.37 4.92
C VAL A 28 -0.88 8.15 3.60
N VAL A 29 -2.05 8.75 3.48
CA VAL A 29 -2.92 8.63 2.30
C VAL A 29 -2.67 9.78 1.34
N LYS A 30 -2.46 9.47 0.07
CA LYS A 30 -2.46 10.42 -1.05
C LYS A 30 -3.57 10.06 -2.03
N GLY A 31 -4.54 10.95 -2.22
CA GLY A 31 -5.74 10.70 -3.01
C GLY A 31 -6.98 10.59 -2.12
N GLU A 32 -8.03 9.97 -2.63
CA GLU A 32 -9.35 9.99 -1.99
C GLU A 32 -9.98 8.61 -1.95
N LEU A 33 -10.53 8.26 -0.79
CA LEU A 33 -11.45 7.13 -0.62
C LEU A 33 -12.54 7.50 0.40
N PRO A 34 -13.73 6.89 0.31
CA PRO A 34 -14.75 7.02 1.34
C PRO A 34 -14.21 6.54 2.70
N ARG A 35 -14.59 7.25 3.79
CA ARG A 35 -14.11 6.95 5.15
C ARG A 35 -14.26 5.48 5.57
N LYS A 36 -15.37 4.82 5.19
CA LYS A 36 -15.61 3.40 5.51
C LYS A 36 -14.62 2.48 4.78
N ALA A 37 -14.26 2.82 3.53
CA ALA A 37 -13.29 2.05 2.75
C ALA A 37 -11.88 2.25 3.30
N LEU A 38 -11.50 3.49 3.66
CA LEU A 38 -10.20 3.75 4.31
C LEU A 38 -10.03 2.96 5.60
N LYS A 39 -11.10 2.84 6.42
CA LYS A 39 -11.04 2.03 7.64
C LYS A 39 -10.67 0.57 7.33
N LYS A 40 -11.35 -0.05 6.36
CA LYS A 40 -11.03 -1.42 5.94
C LYS A 40 -9.61 -1.54 5.41
N VAL A 41 -9.17 -0.58 4.59
CA VAL A 41 -7.80 -0.55 4.03
C VAL A 41 -6.76 -0.56 5.15
N PHE A 42 -6.96 0.23 6.21
CA PHE A 42 -6.03 0.24 7.34
C PHE A 42 -6.07 -1.05 8.15
N GLU A 43 -7.25 -1.62 8.41
CA GLU A 43 -7.38 -2.92 9.08
C GLU A 43 -6.62 -4.03 8.30
N TRP A 44 -6.77 -4.05 6.97
CA TRP A 44 -6.04 -4.97 6.10
C TRP A 44 -4.55 -4.68 6.03
N MET A 45 -4.15 -3.41 5.99
CA MET A 45 -2.74 -3.02 6.02
C MET A 45 -2.07 -3.49 7.31
N ASP A 46 -2.75 -3.38 8.45
CA ASP A 46 -2.24 -3.83 9.75
C ASP A 46 -2.13 -5.37 9.81
N GLU A 47 -3.14 -6.09 9.27
CA GLU A 47 -3.13 -7.56 9.20
C GLU A 47 -2.00 -8.09 8.30
N HIS A 48 -1.71 -7.41 7.19
CA HIS A 48 -0.76 -7.86 6.16
C HIS A 48 0.53 -7.02 6.10
N HIS A 49 0.87 -6.31 7.17
CA HIS A 49 2.00 -5.38 7.19
C HIS A 49 3.32 -6.02 6.74
N ASP A 50 3.64 -7.19 7.29
CA ASP A 50 4.91 -7.88 7.00
C ASP A 50 4.96 -8.39 5.55
N GLU A 51 3.83 -8.85 5.01
CA GLU A 51 3.71 -9.29 3.61
C GLU A 51 3.86 -8.10 2.65
N LEU A 52 3.27 -6.95 2.98
CA LEU A 52 3.42 -5.70 2.22
C LEU A 52 4.88 -5.25 2.20
N MET A 53 5.58 -5.29 3.34
CA MET A 53 7.00 -4.93 3.43
C MET A 53 7.90 -5.92 2.68
N ALA A 54 7.61 -7.22 2.74
CA ALA A 54 8.32 -8.23 1.96
C ALA A 54 8.12 -7.99 0.45
N ASN A 55 6.89 -7.75 0.00
CA ASN A 55 6.58 -7.45 -1.39
C ASN A 55 7.24 -6.14 -1.87
N TRP A 56 7.27 -5.11 -1.02
CA TRP A 56 8.01 -3.89 -1.33
C TRP A 56 9.49 -4.18 -1.61
N THR A 57 10.13 -4.97 -0.75
CA THR A 57 11.54 -5.35 -0.90
C THR A 57 11.77 -6.18 -2.18
N ARG A 58 10.87 -7.11 -2.48
CA ARG A 58 10.91 -7.92 -3.71
C ARG A 58 10.85 -7.04 -4.97
N LEU A 59 9.88 -6.12 -5.02
CA LEU A 59 9.71 -5.21 -6.14
C LEU A 59 10.93 -4.30 -6.34
N GLN A 60 11.52 -3.80 -5.25
CA GLN A 60 12.76 -3.01 -5.30
C GLN A 60 13.95 -3.81 -5.86
N ASN A 61 13.94 -5.13 -5.70
CA ASN A 61 14.95 -6.03 -6.26
C ASN A 61 14.62 -6.51 -7.69
N GLY A 62 13.52 -6.02 -8.30
CA GLY A 62 13.05 -6.46 -9.61
C GLY A 62 12.39 -7.85 -9.61
N GLU A 63 12.01 -8.36 -8.43
CA GLU A 63 11.27 -9.61 -8.28
C GLU A 63 9.76 -9.37 -8.34
N GLU A 64 9.01 -10.41 -8.67
CA GLU A 64 7.55 -10.38 -8.62
C GLU A 64 7.02 -10.38 -7.18
N ALA A 65 5.97 -9.60 -6.93
CA ALA A 65 5.23 -9.62 -5.68
C ALA A 65 4.46 -10.94 -5.52
N LEU A 66 4.38 -11.42 -4.28
CA LEU A 66 3.57 -12.57 -3.90
C LEU A 66 2.11 -12.14 -3.65
N PRO A 67 1.13 -13.03 -3.89
CA PRO A 67 -0.25 -12.74 -3.55
C PRO A 67 -0.40 -12.55 -2.04
N ILE A 68 -1.22 -11.55 -1.67
CA ILE A 68 -1.68 -11.31 -0.29
C ILE A 68 -3.18 -11.57 -0.29
N ASP A 69 -3.69 -12.19 0.78
CA ASP A 69 -5.12 -12.43 0.93
C ASP A 69 -5.92 -11.12 0.78
N PRO A 70 -7.02 -11.10 0.02
CA PRO A 70 -7.74 -9.88 -0.27
C PRO A 70 -8.56 -9.38 0.93
N LEU A 71 -8.76 -8.06 0.96
CA LEU A 71 -9.67 -7.37 1.88
C LEU A 71 -11.08 -8.02 1.90
N ARG A 72 -11.56 -8.41 3.08
CA ARG A 72 -12.88 -9.02 3.29
C ARG A 72 -14.03 -8.00 3.47
#